data_AF-A0A3D4YLV0-F1
#
_entry.id   AF-A0A3D4YLV0-F1
#
_cell.length_a   1.000
_cell.length_b   1.000
_cell.length_c   1.000
_cell.angle_alpha   90.00
_cell.angle_beta   90.00
_cell.angle_gamma   90.00
#
_symmetry.space_group_name_H-M   'P 1'
#
loop_
_entity.id
_entity.type
_entity.pdbx_description
1 polymer ?
#
loop_
_entity_poly.entity_id
_entity_poly.type
_entity_poly.pdbx_seq_one_letter_code
_entity_poly.pdbx_strand_id
1 'polypeptide(L)'
;RGGPTACEFSFVLETLGSKIAAHEGEYADSDCYEILSELALLGRYELRALKLELRLAIEGVRADKFELPYRIASERTGCGFLILPVTREFHDRAFNALQSLSLASKHELELERQVGIGMWKNSEFVDVEWIFLEGGNPPDPDLEGRLAFSYPFRRVSEQRLPPIFT
;
A
#
# COMPACT_ATOMS: atom_id res chain seq x y z
N ARG A 1 -16.65 12.76 26.07
CA ARG A 1 -16.46 13.31 24.71
C ARG A 1 -15.06 12.90 24.24
N GLY A 2 -14.92 11.71 23.65
CA GLY A 2 -13.66 11.23 23.07
C GLY A 2 -13.76 11.31 21.55
N GLY A 3 -12.81 11.97 20.91
CA GLY A 3 -12.78 12.13 19.44
C GLY A 3 -12.23 10.88 18.73
N PRO A 4 -12.57 10.64 17.45
CA PRO A 4 -12.21 9.45 16.69
C PRO A 4 -10.83 9.61 16.03
N THR A 5 -9.75 9.76 16.80
CA THR A 5 -8.41 10.00 16.24
C THR A 5 -7.38 8.90 16.53
N ALA A 6 -7.72 7.90 17.36
CA ALA A 6 -6.82 6.82 17.73
C ALA A 6 -7.00 5.52 16.91
N CYS A 7 -8.17 5.28 16.33
CA CYS A 7 -8.58 3.94 15.84
C CYS A 7 -8.12 3.53 14.43
N GLU A 8 -7.53 4.43 13.64
CA GLU A 8 -7.38 4.17 12.19
C GLU A 8 -6.21 3.24 11.85
N PHE A 9 -5.09 3.34 12.55
CA PHE A 9 -3.94 2.45 12.31
C PHE A 9 -4.09 1.12 13.07
N SER A 10 -4.75 1.14 14.22
CA SER A 10 -5.11 -0.09 14.96
C SER A 10 -5.94 -1.00 14.08
N PHE A 11 -6.94 -0.48 13.35
CA PHE A 11 -7.73 -1.26 12.41
C PHE A 11 -6.87 -1.90 11.29
N VAL A 12 -5.93 -1.14 10.73
CA VAL A 12 -5.01 -1.61 9.68
C VAL A 12 -4.13 -2.75 10.22
N LEU A 13 -3.56 -2.61 11.41
CA LEU A 13 -2.80 -3.68 12.05
C LEU A 13 -3.68 -4.85 12.53
N GLU A 14 -4.92 -4.59 12.93
CA GLU A 14 -5.90 -5.61 13.31
C GLU A 14 -6.30 -6.46 12.10
N THR A 15 -6.43 -5.89 10.89
CA THR A 15 -6.68 -6.67 9.67
C THR A 15 -5.51 -7.60 9.35
N LEU A 16 -4.28 -7.11 9.47
CA LEU A 16 -3.08 -7.92 9.28
C LEU A 16 -2.95 -9.00 10.35
N GLY A 17 -3.21 -8.66 11.61
CA GLY A 17 -3.25 -9.61 12.72
C GLY A 17 -4.35 -10.67 12.56
N SER A 18 -5.52 -10.29 12.04
CA SER A 18 -6.63 -11.21 11.76
C SER A 18 -6.27 -12.18 10.63
N LYS A 19 -5.56 -11.73 9.59
CA LYS A 19 -5.03 -12.60 8.53
C LYS A 19 -4.04 -13.63 9.09
N ILE A 20 -3.09 -13.17 9.91
CA ILE A 20 -2.11 -14.06 10.56
C ILE A 20 -2.83 -15.12 11.41
N ALA A 21 -3.79 -14.72 12.24
CA ALA A 21 -4.56 -15.62 13.10
C ALA A 21 -5.44 -16.62 12.30
N ALA A 22 -5.97 -16.22 11.15
CA ALA A 22 -6.76 -17.09 10.28
C ALA A 22 -5.91 -18.19 9.60
N HIS A 23 -4.59 -17.99 9.46
CA HIS A 23 -3.67 -18.92 8.82
C HIS A 23 -2.85 -19.80 9.79
N GLU A 24 -3.11 -19.76 11.10
CA GLU A 24 -2.41 -20.62 12.09
C GLU A 24 -2.70 -22.14 11.94
N GLY A 25 -3.54 -22.56 10.98
CA GLY A 25 -3.83 -23.96 10.68
C GLY A 25 -3.02 -24.60 9.55
N GLU A 26 -2.57 -23.82 8.56
CA GLU A 26 -1.77 -24.29 7.41
C GLU A 26 -0.92 -23.09 6.94
N TYR A 27 0.41 -23.22 7.03
CA TYR A 27 1.43 -22.28 6.57
C TYR A 27 1.00 -20.81 6.60
N ALA A 28 1.24 -20.12 7.71
CA ALA A 28 1.12 -18.66 7.77
C ALA A 28 1.75 -18.04 6.52
N ASP A 29 0.94 -17.29 5.78
CA ASP A 29 1.33 -16.66 4.52
C ASP A 29 2.59 -15.83 4.77
N SER A 30 3.72 -16.26 4.19
CA SER A 30 5.07 -15.70 4.46
C SER A 30 5.10 -14.18 4.35
N ASP A 31 4.28 -13.66 3.44
CA ASP A 31 4.13 -12.26 3.13
C ASP A 31 3.67 -11.43 4.34
N CYS A 32 2.84 -11.97 5.24
CA CYS A 32 2.35 -11.22 6.40
C CYS A 32 3.48 -10.85 7.38
N TYR A 33 4.46 -11.74 7.57
CA TYR A 33 5.61 -11.47 8.43
C TYR A 33 6.59 -10.48 7.78
N GLU A 34 6.77 -10.56 6.46
CA GLU A 34 7.59 -9.61 5.72
C GLU A 34 6.97 -8.20 5.75
N ILE A 35 5.65 -8.09 5.55
CA ILE A 35 4.93 -6.82 5.66
C ILE A 35 5.08 -6.23 7.07
N LEU A 36 4.92 -7.05 8.12
CA LEU A 36 5.12 -6.59 9.49
C LEU A 36 6.54 -6.09 9.73
N SER A 37 7.53 -6.78 9.17
CA SER A 37 8.94 -6.42 9.27
C SER A 37 9.20 -5.08 8.59
N GLU A 38 8.68 -4.87 7.39
CA GLU A 38 8.80 -3.59 6.67
C GLU A 38 8.11 -2.44 7.40
N LEU A 39 6.92 -2.66 7.97
CA LEU A 39 6.23 -1.67 8.80
C LEU A 39 7.02 -1.34 10.07
N ALA A 40 7.61 -2.34 10.73
CA ALA A 40 8.41 -2.16 11.94
C ALA A 40 9.72 -1.41 11.68
N LEU A 41 10.27 -1.53 10.47
CA LEU A 41 11.46 -0.80 10.07
C LEU A 41 11.21 0.69 9.87
N LEU A 42 9.97 1.15 9.65
CA LEU A 42 9.65 2.55 9.40
C LEU A 42 9.91 3.47 10.61
N GLY A 43 10.51 4.63 10.36
CA GLY A 43 10.66 5.69 11.34
C GLY A 43 9.34 6.40 11.65
N ARG A 44 9.31 7.18 12.73
CA ARG A 44 8.10 7.89 13.20
C ARG A 44 7.48 8.81 12.13
N TYR A 45 8.30 9.46 11.32
CA TYR A 45 7.83 10.34 10.25
C TYR A 45 7.21 9.55 9.10
N GLU A 46 7.82 8.44 8.71
CA GLU A 46 7.36 7.55 7.65
C GLU A 46 6.04 6.88 8.05
N LEU A 47 5.94 6.39 9.30
CA LEU A 47 4.68 5.86 9.86
C LEU A 47 3.57 6.90 9.90
N ARG A 48 3.90 8.15 10.23
CA ARG A 48 2.92 9.25 10.25
C ARG A 48 2.42 9.57 8.84
N ALA A 49 3.31 9.58 7.85
CA ALA A 49 2.94 9.76 6.45
C ALA A 49 2.06 8.60 5.98
N LEU A 50 2.46 7.35 6.23
CA LEU A 50 1.69 6.17 5.87
C LEU A 50 0.29 6.19 6.50
N LYS A 51 0.19 6.54 7.78
CA LYS A 51 -1.10 6.68 8.46
C LYS A 51 -1.99 7.74 7.81
N LEU A 52 -1.43 8.87 7.37
CA LEU A 52 -2.18 9.92 6.69
C LEU A 52 -2.74 9.40 5.36
N GLU A 53 -1.92 8.75 4.54
CA GLU A 53 -2.35 8.24 3.24
C GLU A 53 -3.40 7.11 3.38
N LEU A 54 -3.23 6.22 4.36
CA LEU A 54 -4.21 5.18 4.67
C LEU A 54 -5.57 5.79 5.04
N ARG A 55 -5.57 6.83 5.87
CA ARG A 55 -6.79 7.54 6.24
C ARG A 55 -7.48 8.16 5.01
N LEU A 56 -6.72 8.86 4.18
CA LEU A 56 -7.25 9.48 2.96
C LEU A 56 -7.85 8.44 2.01
N ALA A 57 -7.17 7.30 1.83
CA ALA A 57 -7.68 6.20 1.02
C ALA A 57 -8.99 5.62 1.57
N ILE A 58 -9.09 5.39 2.89
CA ILE A 58 -10.33 4.92 3.53
C ILE A 58 -11.47 5.92 3.34
N GLU A 59 -11.21 7.21 3.51
CA GLU A 59 -12.19 8.28 3.28
C GLU A 59 -12.65 8.28 1.81
N GLY A 60 -11.73 8.11 0.85
CA GLY A 60 -12.01 8.00 -0.57
C GLY A 60 -12.88 6.79 -0.93
N VAL A 61 -12.55 5.60 -0.41
CA VAL A 61 -13.33 4.37 -0.61
C VAL A 61 -14.73 4.51 -0.01
N ARG A 62 -14.86 5.10 1.18
CA ARG A 62 -16.17 5.32 1.82
C ARG A 62 -17.06 6.26 1.01
N ALA A 63 -16.46 7.27 0.38
CA ALA A 63 -17.12 8.22 -0.50
C ALA A 63 -17.35 7.67 -1.92
N ASP A 64 -16.91 6.44 -2.22
CA ASP A 64 -16.91 5.84 -3.57
C ASP A 64 -16.27 6.77 -4.62
N LYS A 65 -15.22 7.47 -4.19
CA LYS A 65 -14.53 8.49 -5.00
C LYS A 65 -13.34 7.87 -5.71
N PHE A 66 -13.29 8.04 -7.03
CA PHE A 66 -12.11 7.65 -7.80
C PHE A 66 -10.90 8.50 -7.41
N GLU A 67 -9.83 7.83 -7.02
CA GLU A 67 -8.58 8.45 -6.60
C GLU A 67 -7.39 7.65 -7.14
N LEU A 68 -6.36 8.35 -7.62
CA LEU A 68 -5.11 7.70 -8.01
C LEU A 68 -4.41 7.12 -6.76
N PRO A 69 -3.59 6.06 -6.92
CA PRO A 69 -2.89 5.44 -5.82
C PRO A 69 -2.01 6.43 -5.06
N TYR A 70 -1.93 6.24 -3.76
CA TYR A 70 -0.98 6.92 -2.90
C TYR A 70 0.30 6.10 -2.83
N ARG A 71 1.45 6.77 -2.78
CA ARG A 71 2.75 6.11 -2.74
C ARG A 71 3.67 6.79 -1.74
N ILE A 72 4.39 5.98 -0.97
CA ILE A 72 5.47 6.39 -0.09
C ILE A 72 6.65 5.46 -0.37
N ALA A 73 7.86 6.01 -0.42
CA ALA A 73 9.07 5.19 -0.50
C ALA A 73 10.02 5.58 0.63
N SER A 74 10.53 4.58 1.33
CA SER A 74 11.60 4.75 2.30
C SER A 74 12.93 4.55 1.60
N GLU A 75 13.70 5.62 1.39
CA GLU A 75 15.07 5.49 0.87
C GLU A 75 15.97 4.69 1.82
N ARG A 76 15.67 4.72 3.13
CA ARG A 76 16.45 4.03 4.14
C ARG A 76 16.24 2.51 4.12
N THR A 77 15.02 2.04 3.91
CA THR A 77 14.74 0.60 3.87
C THR A 77 14.72 0.03 2.45
N GLY A 78 14.66 0.89 1.42
CA GLY A 78 14.50 0.47 0.02
C GLY A 78 13.12 -0.11 -0.26
N CYS A 79 12.14 0.15 0.60
CA CYS A 79 10.78 -0.38 0.49
C CYS A 79 9.76 0.71 0.14
N GLY A 80 8.88 0.39 -0.80
CA GLY A 80 7.74 1.21 -1.18
C GLY A 80 6.45 0.75 -0.52
N PHE A 81 5.54 1.69 -0.31
CA PHE A 81 4.18 1.46 0.16
C PHE A 81 3.23 2.09 -0.84
N LEU A 82 2.40 1.28 -1.50
CA LEU A 82 1.38 1.72 -2.43
C LEU A 82 0.02 1.45 -1.81
N ILE A 83 -0.83 2.48 -1.73
CA ILE A 83 -2.20 2.35 -1.25
C ILE A 83 -3.15 2.63 -2.41
N LEU A 84 -3.95 1.62 -2.75
CA LEU A 84 -4.90 1.64 -3.84
C LEU A 84 -6.34 1.70 -3.30
N PRO A 85 -6.96 2.88 -3.23
CA PRO A 85 -8.40 2.98 -3.04
C PRO A 85 -9.13 2.59 -4.34
N VAL A 86 -10.08 1.65 -4.25
CA VAL A 86 -10.86 1.18 -5.40
C VAL A 86 -12.34 1.49 -5.19
N THR A 87 -12.95 2.09 -6.20
CA THR A 87 -14.40 2.34 -6.23
C THR A 87 -15.16 1.05 -6.52
N ARG A 88 -16.45 1.02 -6.18
CA ARG A 88 -17.30 -0.16 -6.35
C ARG A 88 -17.34 -0.67 -7.80
N GLU A 89 -17.29 0.24 -8.77
CA GLU A 89 -17.28 -0.08 -10.20
C GLU A 89 -16.10 -0.99 -10.60
N PHE A 90 -14.96 -0.88 -9.91
CA PHE A 90 -13.75 -1.63 -10.26
C PHE A 90 -13.44 -2.78 -9.29
N HIS A 91 -14.37 -3.12 -8.40
CA HIS A 91 -14.18 -4.14 -7.37
C HIS A 91 -13.69 -5.48 -7.93
N ASP A 92 -14.30 -5.97 -9.01
CA ASP A 92 -13.94 -7.26 -9.63
C ASP A 92 -12.53 -7.30 -10.21
N ARG A 93 -11.88 -6.15 -10.36
CA ARG A 93 -10.51 -6.00 -10.87
C ARG A 93 -9.55 -5.48 -9.81
N ALA A 94 -10.02 -5.24 -8.59
CA ALA A 94 -9.27 -4.56 -7.53
C ALA A 94 -7.94 -5.26 -7.23
N PHE A 95 -7.96 -6.59 -7.06
CA PHE A 95 -6.76 -7.36 -6.75
C PHE A 95 -5.74 -7.36 -7.89
N ASN A 96 -6.20 -7.57 -9.14
CA ASN A 96 -5.31 -7.52 -10.31
C ASN A 96 -4.71 -6.12 -10.52
N ALA A 97 -5.50 -5.07 -10.25
CA ALA A 97 -5.03 -3.69 -10.26
C ALA A 97 -4.00 -3.44 -9.15
N LEU A 98 -4.22 -3.95 -7.94
CA LEU A 98 -3.28 -3.86 -6.83
C LEU A 98 -1.93 -4.49 -7.17
N GLN A 99 -1.93 -5.72 -7.69
CA GLN A 99 -0.70 -6.42 -8.11
C GLN A 99 0.02 -5.65 -9.20
N SER A 100 -0.69 -5.27 -10.27
CA SER A 100 -0.09 -4.59 -11.43
C SER A 100 0.49 -3.22 -11.06
N LEU A 101 -0.24 -2.43 -10.25
CA LEU A 101 0.20 -1.10 -9.85
C LEU A 101 1.31 -1.15 -8.81
N SER A 102 1.32 -2.15 -7.92
CA SER A 102 2.43 -2.35 -6.97
C SER A 102 3.71 -2.73 -7.70
N LEU A 103 3.63 -3.63 -8.68
CA LEU A 103 4.78 -3.98 -9.53
C LEU A 103 5.27 -2.75 -10.32
N ALA A 104 4.36 -2.00 -10.94
CA ALA A 104 4.69 -0.79 -11.67
C ALA A 104 5.36 0.28 -10.79
N SER A 105 4.84 0.48 -9.57
CA SER A 105 5.41 1.40 -8.58
C SER A 105 6.81 0.96 -8.15
N LYS A 106 6.99 -0.33 -7.86
CA LYS A 106 8.28 -0.91 -7.50
C LYS A 106 9.32 -0.69 -8.59
N HIS A 107 8.93 -0.93 -9.85
CA HIS A 107 9.80 -0.80 -11.02
C HIS A 107 10.18 0.66 -11.29
N GLU A 108 9.20 1.58 -11.35
CA GLU A 108 9.44 3.01 -11.61
C GLU A 108 10.36 3.65 -10.56
N LEU A 109 10.20 3.25 -9.30
CA LEU A 109 10.98 3.78 -8.18
C LEU A 109 12.28 3.01 -7.92
N GLU A 110 12.60 2.01 -8.76
CA GLU A 110 13.79 1.17 -8.63
C GLU A 110 13.94 0.50 -7.24
N LEU A 111 12.82 0.08 -6.65
CA LEU A 111 12.77 -0.47 -5.30
C LEU A 111 13.01 -1.98 -5.27
N GLU A 112 13.72 -2.46 -4.26
CA GLU A 112 13.94 -3.90 -4.01
C GLU A 112 12.69 -4.55 -3.41
N ARG A 113 11.91 -3.79 -2.62
CA ARG A 113 10.74 -4.29 -1.90
C ARG A 113 9.55 -3.34 -2.04
N GLN A 114 8.34 -3.89 -2.02
CA GLN A 114 7.11 -3.13 -2.13
C GLN A 114 5.98 -3.81 -1.35
N VAL A 115 5.34 -3.05 -0.48
CA VAL A 115 4.05 -3.40 0.13
C VAL A 115 2.94 -2.73 -0.68
N GLY A 116 1.98 -3.52 -1.15
CA GLY A 116 0.75 -3.06 -1.77
C GLY A 116 -0.42 -3.19 -0.81
N ILE A 117 -1.23 -2.14 -0.68
CA ILE A 117 -2.38 -2.07 0.23
C ILE A 117 -3.62 -1.71 -0.61
N GLY A 118 -4.44 -2.70 -0.93
CA GLY A 118 -5.70 -2.50 -1.63
C GLY A 118 -6.84 -2.22 -0.66
N MET A 119 -7.72 -1.28 -1.00
CA MET A 119 -8.89 -0.97 -0.19
C MET A 119 -10.12 -0.85 -1.08
N TRP A 120 -11.19 -1.56 -0.74
CA TRP A 120 -12.45 -1.48 -1.45
C TRP A 120 -13.63 -1.74 -0.52
N LYS A 121 -14.82 -1.31 -0.96
CA LYS A 121 -16.06 -1.46 -0.19
C LYS A 121 -16.91 -2.57 -0.78
N ASN A 122 -16.95 -3.72 -0.11
CA ASN A 122 -17.81 -4.85 -0.49
C ASN A 122 -19.19 -4.78 0.21
N SER A 123 -19.27 -4.14 1.39
CA SER A 123 -20.53 -4.02 2.15
C SER A 123 -20.59 -2.68 2.92
N GLU A 124 -21.04 -2.67 4.18
CA GLU A 124 -20.85 -1.52 5.09
C GLU A 124 -19.39 -1.33 5.50
N PHE A 125 -18.59 -2.39 5.38
CA PHE A 125 -17.17 -2.40 5.75
C PHE A 125 -16.25 -2.12 4.55
N VAL A 126 -15.07 -1.61 4.86
CA VAL A 126 -13.96 -1.48 3.90
C VAL A 126 -13.08 -2.70 4.09
N ASP A 127 -12.92 -3.48 3.04
CA ASP A 127 -11.98 -4.60 2.99
C ASP A 127 -10.59 -4.06 2.68
N VAL A 128 -9.58 -4.64 3.33
CA VAL A 128 -8.17 -4.27 3.15
C VAL A 128 -7.37 -5.50 2.76
N GLU A 129 -6.72 -5.42 1.61
CA GLU A 129 -5.88 -6.47 1.06
C GLU A 129 -4.42 -6.05 1.05
N TRP A 130 -3.53 -7.00 1.27
CA TRP A 130 -2.10 -6.74 1.43
C TRP A 130 -1.32 -7.67 0.52
N ILE A 131 -0.33 -7.14 -0.17
CA ILE A 131 0.63 -7.94 -0.94
C ILE A 131 2.05 -7.48 -0.63
N PHE A 132 2.99 -8.41 -0.70
CA PHE A 132 4.41 -8.14 -0.60
C PHE A 132 5.11 -8.54 -1.90
N LEU A 133 5.98 -7.68 -2.40
CA LEU A 133 6.82 -7.97 -3.56
C LEU A 133 8.27 -7.73 -3.17
N GLU A 134 9.13 -8.69 -3.48
CA GLU A 134 10.57 -8.61 -3.25
C GLU A 134 11.34 -9.05 -4.50
N GLY A 135 12.54 -8.52 -4.68
CA GLY A 135 13.50 -8.94 -5.69
C GLY A 135 13.97 -7.79 -6.57
N GLY A 136 14.86 -8.07 -7.53
CA GLY A 136 15.32 -7.07 -8.49
C GLY A 136 14.23 -6.59 -9.45
N ASN A 137 14.41 -5.42 -10.05
CA ASN A 137 13.60 -4.92 -11.16
C ASN A 137 14.38 -5.11 -12.47
N PRO A 138 14.26 -6.26 -13.15
CA PRO A 138 14.83 -6.37 -14.48
C PRO A 138 14.16 -5.34 -15.43
N PRO A 139 14.87 -4.86 -16.46
CA PRO A 139 14.27 -4.00 -17.47
C PRO A 139 13.01 -4.65 -18.07
N ASP A 140 11.93 -3.88 -18.17
CA ASP A 140 10.65 -4.34 -18.69
C ASP A 140 10.10 -3.28 -19.67
N PRO A 141 10.47 -3.36 -20.95
CA PRO A 141 10.09 -2.37 -21.95
C PRO A 141 8.57 -2.24 -22.13
N ASP A 142 7.81 -3.30 -21.89
CA ASP A 142 6.35 -3.29 -22.01
C ASP A 142 5.74 -2.51 -20.85
N LEU A 143 6.23 -2.72 -19.62
CA LEU A 143 5.83 -1.93 -18.45
C LEU A 143 6.23 -0.46 -18.61
N GLU A 144 7.46 -0.20 -19.02
CA GLU A 144 7.99 1.15 -19.28
C GLU A 144 7.15 1.86 -20.35
N GLY A 145 6.82 1.17 -21.44
CA GLY A 145 5.95 1.68 -22.50
C GLY A 145 4.54 2.02 -22.00
N ARG A 146 3.97 1.18 -21.12
CA ARG A 146 2.66 1.43 -20.50
C ARG A 146 2.69 2.65 -19.57
N LEU A 147 3.74 2.79 -18.76
CA LEU A 147 3.93 3.94 -17.87
C LEU A 147 4.11 5.24 -18.65
N ALA A 148 4.84 5.21 -19.76
CA ALA A 148 5.01 6.35 -20.66
C ALA A 148 3.71 6.76 -21.37
N PHE A 149 2.88 5.78 -21.76
CA PHE A 149 1.62 6.03 -22.44
C PHE A 149 0.52 6.55 -21.50
N SER A 150 0.36 5.94 -20.32
CA SER A 150 -0.69 6.27 -19.37
C SER A 150 -0.19 6.15 -17.94
N TYR A 151 0.27 7.28 -17.40
CA TYR A 151 0.82 7.35 -16.05
C TYR A 151 -0.26 7.19 -14.97
N PRO A 152 -0.26 6.09 -14.18
CA PRO A 152 -1.36 5.78 -13.27
C PRO A 152 -1.16 6.33 -11.85
N PHE A 153 -0.16 7.18 -11.61
CA PHE A 153 0.17 7.69 -10.28
C PHE A 153 0.02 9.20 -10.17
N ARG A 154 -0.05 9.69 -8.93
CA ARG A 154 -0.08 11.12 -8.65
C ARG A 154 1.29 11.73 -8.96
N ARG A 155 1.32 12.80 -9.74
CA ARG A 155 2.54 13.55 -10.07
C ARG A 155 3.06 14.45 -8.93
N VAL A 156 2.29 14.57 -7.84
CA VAL A 156 2.54 15.56 -6.77
C VAL A 156 3.03 14.83 -5.52
N SER A 157 4.30 15.07 -5.21
CA SER A 157 5.07 14.60 -4.05
C SER A 157 5.05 13.09 -3.85
N GLU A 158 5.81 12.37 -4.67
CA GLU A 158 6.69 11.34 -4.10
C GLU A 158 7.50 12.03 -2.99
N GLN A 159 7.02 11.97 -1.75
CA GLN A 159 7.89 12.24 -0.62
C GLN A 159 8.87 11.08 -0.57
N ARG A 160 9.93 11.17 -1.38
CA ARG A 160 11.21 10.60 -1.00
C ARG A 160 11.56 11.30 0.30
N LEU A 161 11.18 10.67 1.41
CA LEU A 161 11.43 11.23 2.72
C LEU A 161 12.95 11.17 2.87
N PRO A 162 13.65 12.32 2.86
CA PRO A 162 15.09 12.30 2.98
C PRO A 162 15.42 11.61 4.30
N PRO A 163 16.50 10.80 4.36
CA PRO A 163 16.98 10.30 5.63
C PRO A 163 17.35 11.52 6.48
N ILE A 164 16.55 11.79 7.52
CA ILE A 164 16.92 12.80 8.51
C ILE A 164 18.07 12.18 9.32
N PHE A 165 19.30 12.35 8.86
CA PHE A 165 20.49 12.08 9.64
C PHE A 165 20.73 13.25 10.60
N THR A 166 20.53 13.01 11.90
CA THR A 166 21.51 13.18 12.99
C THR A 166 20.89 12.66 14.29
#